data_AF-A0A1E4ZLI5-F1
#
_entry.id   AF-A0A1E4ZLI5-F1
#
_cell.length_a   1.000
_cell.length_b   1.000
_cell.length_c   1.000
_cell.angle_alpha   90.00
_cell.angle_beta   90.00
_cell.angle_gamma   90.00
#
_symmetry.space_group_name_H-M   'P 1'
#
loop_
_entity.id
_entity.type
_entity.pdbx_description
1 polymer ?
#
loop_
_entity_poly.entity_id
_entity_poly.type
_entity_poly.pdbx_seq_one_letter_code
_entity_poly.pdbx_strand_id
1 'polypeptide(L)'
;MSNQSTTANSTPAFDAQAKERQLKAESDSWNTTIVEEAREGDIPVIDIADYLASGSEWDRAEVAAQLKAACEETGFFSVTGHQVSTTQLNTAFEKTRQFHALPLQDKKAILMDRPDWPVGGIGYLPIKNTKLPARDTGNVNEAFIIKCDHKLGMDDNQWPDPAAAPGFREVVTDYANSMHRLGMQMLPLYATALDMPPTFFDEAFDTPLYRLRMTHYPPVEGASTAEFGIAPHVDTSFCTILAQDQAGLCIFSERRQQWISAPALEGAFIVNTGELLKQWTNDRFISVKHFANNNTADTSRYSIPFFFNANPTYKMTCVPSCCGPDNPAKYPPISYLESQGVVQGE
;
A
#
# COMPACT_ATOMS: atom_id res chain seq x y z
N MET A 1 20.96 -46.01 -30.22
CA MET A 1 19.82 -45.36 -29.52
C MET A 1 20.39 -44.68 -28.30
N SER A 2 20.78 -43.40 -28.40
CA SER A 2 21.28 -42.64 -27.26
C SER A 2 20.16 -41.78 -26.68
N ASN A 3 19.78 -42.08 -25.45
CA ASN A 3 18.93 -41.24 -24.60
C ASN A 3 19.57 -39.86 -24.45
N GLN A 4 18.87 -38.80 -24.88
CA GLN A 4 19.09 -37.47 -24.34
C GLN A 4 18.05 -37.24 -23.25
N SER A 5 18.50 -37.36 -22.01
CA SER A 5 17.80 -36.86 -20.84
C SER A 5 17.83 -35.33 -20.91
N THR A 6 16.69 -34.72 -21.21
CA THR A 6 16.47 -33.30 -21.04
C THR A 6 16.33 -33.03 -19.54
N THR A 7 17.40 -32.57 -18.91
CA THR A 7 17.32 -31.94 -17.59
C THR A 7 16.51 -30.66 -17.74
N ALA A 8 15.25 -30.71 -17.33
CA ALA A 8 14.44 -29.52 -17.13
C ALA A 8 15.13 -28.69 -16.03
N ASN A 9 15.74 -27.57 -16.41
CA ASN A 9 16.16 -26.55 -15.46
C ASN A 9 14.88 -26.01 -14.79
N SER A 10 14.53 -26.56 -13.62
CA SER A 10 13.49 -25.98 -12.79
C SER A 10 13.98 -24.63 -12.28
N THR A 11 13.37 -23.54 -12.74
CA THR A 11 13.54 -22.23 -12.09
C THR A 11 13.28 -22.40 -10.59
N PRO A 12 14.19 -21.94 -9.71
CA PRO A 12 13.98 -22.05 -8.27
C PRO A 12 12.63 -21.44 -7.88
N ALA A 13 11.88 -22.13 -7.02
CA ALA A 13 10.65 -21.59 -6.45
C ALA A 13 10.98 -20.30 -5.66
N PHE A 14 10.08 -19.33 -5.67
CA PHE A 14 10.24 -18.12 -4.90
C PHE A 14 10.24 -18.43 -3.39
N ASP A 15 11.24 -17.94 -2.67
CA ASP A 15 11.33 -18.07 -1.21
C ASP A 15 10.89 -16.75 -0.55
N ALA A 16 9.62 -16.71 -0.14
CA ALA A 16 9.03 -15.54 0.50
C ALA A 16 9.73 -15.15 1.81
N GLN A 17 10.16 -16.15 2.59
CA GLN A 17 10.86 -15.92 3.86
C GLN A 17 12.26 -15.36 3.63
N ALA A 18 12.97 -15.81 2.58
CA ALA A 18 14.23 -15.22 2.19
C ALA A 18 14.07 -13.79 1.70
N LYS A 19 13.05 -13.50 0.88
CA LYS A 19 12.76 -12.15 0.41
C LYS A 19 12.45 -11.19 1.57
N GLU A 20 11.66 -11.61 2.56
CA GLU A 20 11.37 -10.79 3.75
C GLU A 20 12.64 -10.53 4.58
N ARG A 21 13.49 -11.54 4.79
CA ARG A 21 14.79 -11.36 5.45
C ARG A 21 15.68 -10.36 4.69
N GLN A 22 15.68 -10.42 3.36
CA GLN A 22 16.40 -9.47 2.52
C GLN A 22 15.87 -8.05 2.71
N LEU A 23 14.55 -7.84 2.58
CA LEU A 23 13.93 -6.52 2.73
C LEU A 23 14.17 -5.92 4.12
N LYS A 24 14.11 -6.74 5.18
CA LYS A 24 14.47 -6.31 6.54
C LYS A 24 15.94 -5.89 6.62
N ALA A 25 16.86 -6.69 6.11
CA ALA A 25 18.29 -6.37 6.14
C ALA A 25 18.62 -5.10 5.34
N GLU A 26 18.00 -4.90 4.19
CA GLU A 26 18.10 -3.67 3.40
C GLU A 26 17.58 -2.47 4.20
N SER A 27 16.38 -2.60 4.78
CA SER A 27 15.78 -1.57 5.62
C SER A 27 16.66 -1.16 6.79
N ASP A 28 17.21 -2.14 7.51
CA ASP A 28 18.08 -1.91 8.68
C ASP A 28 19.39 -1.20 8.29
N SER A 29 19.78 -1.23 7.01
CA SER A 29 20.98 -0.56 6.48
C SER A 29 20.76 0.89 6.04
N TRP A 30 19.51 1.35 5.92
CA TRP A 30 19.22 2.67 5.39
C TRP A 30 19.50 3.77 6.42
N ASN A 31 20.28 4.78 6.03
CA ASN A 31 20.48 5.97 6.84
C ASN A 31 19.27 6.91 6.73
N THR A 32 18.45 6.98 7.78
CA THR A 32 17.23 7.81 7.86
C THR A 32 17.41 9.10 8.68
N THR A 33 18.65 9.47 9.01
CA THR A 33 18.93 10.57 9.93
C THR A 33 18.74 11.97 9.31
N ILE A 34 18.84 12.07 7.99
CA ILE A 34 18.72 13.34 7.26
C ILE A 34 17.50 13.24 6.36
N VAL A 35 16.51 14.09 6.63
CA VAL A 35 15.30 14.26 5.83
C VAL A 35 15.22 15.72 5.41
N GLU A 36 15.15 15.97 4.12
CA GLU A 36 14.96 17.31 3.56
C GLU A 36 13.49 17.55 3.23
N GLU A 37 13.08 18.79 3.03
CA GLU A 37 11.75 19.06 2.47
C GLU A 37 11.68 18.63 0.99
N ALA A 38 10.54 18.08 0.59
CA ALA A 38 10.24 17.83 -0.81
C ALA A 38 10.19 19.16 -1.59
N ARG A 39 10.70 19.13 -2.83
CA ARG A 39 10.64 20.26 -3.76
C ARG A 39 9.55 20.01 -4.80
N GLU A 40 9.18 21.06 -5.51
CA GLU A 40 8.30 20.94 -6.67
C GLU A 40 8.85 19.89 -7.66
N GLY A 41 8.00 18.95 -8.07
CA GLY A 41 8.37 17.85 -8.97
C GLY A 41 9.08 16.66 -8.31
N ASP A 42 9.35 16.68 -7.00
CA ASP A 42 9.85 15.49 -6.28
C ASP A 42 8.74 14.43 -6.10
N ILE A 43 7.49 14.87 -5.96
CA ILE A 43 6.30 14.03 -5.92
C ILE A 43 5.31 14.61 -6.94
N PRO A 44 5.26 14.07 -8.17
CA PRO A 44 4.37 14.56 -9.22
C PRO A 44 2.91 14.58 -8.76
N VAL A 45 2.16 15.60 -9.19
CA VAL A 45 0.70 15.63 -9.01
C VAL A 45 0.07 15.23 -10.33
N ILE A 46 -0.80 14.21 -10.29
CA ILE A 46 -1.50 13.67 -11.45
C ILE A 46 -3.00 13.90 -11.23
N ASP A 47 -3.59 14.76 -12.04
CA ASP A 47 -5.04 14.96 -12.05
C ASP A 47 -5.70 13.93 -12.95
N ILE A 48 -6.69 13.21 -12.42
CA ILE A 48 -7.44 12.19 -13.18
C ILE A 48 -8.89 12.60 -13.47
N ALA A 49 -9.29 13.85 -13.17
CA ALA A 49 -10.66 14.31 -13.30
C ALA A 49 -11.21 14.16 -14.73
N ASP A 50 -10.46 14.63 -15.73
CA ASP A 50 -10.90 14.60 -17.13
C ASP A 50 -11.05 13.17 -17.63
N TYR A 51 -10.11 12.29 -17.27
CA TYR A 51 -10.20 10.86 -17.58
C TYR A 51 -11.44 10.22 -16.94
N LEU A 52 -11.72 10.49 -15.67
CA LEU A 52 -12.91 9.94 -15.00
C LEU A 52 -14.22 10.53 -15.52
N ALA A 53 -14.19 11.75 -16.06
CA ALA A 53 -15.37 12.42 -16.62
C ALA A 53 -15.69 11.93 -18.04
N SER A 54 -14.69 11.76 -18.89
CA SER A 54 -14.88 11.44 -20.31
C SER A 54 -14.80 9.95 -20.62
N GLY A 55 -13.97 9.20 -19.89
CA GLY A 55 -13.56 7.83 -20.23
C GLY A 55 -12.84 7.70 -21.58
N SER A 56 -12.41 8.81 -22.19
CA SER A 56 -11.88 8.84 -23.55
C SER A 56 -10.49 8.21 -23.64
N GLU A 57 -10.15 7.68 -24.82
CA GLU A 57 -8.81 7.12 -25.05
C GLU A 57 -7.72 8.18 -24.97
N TRP A 58 -8.04 9.42 -25.35
CA TRP A 58 -7.11 10.55 -25.33
C TRP A 58 -6.77 10.95 -23.89
N ASP A 59 -7.78 11.18 -23.04
CA ASP A 59 -7.56 11.53 -21.63
C ASP A 59 -6.86 10.41 -20.87
N ARG A 60 -7.21 9.14 -21.17
CA ARG A 60 -6.52 7.97 -20.62
C ARG A 60 -5.04 7.97 -20.98
N ALA A 61 -4.69 8.23 -22.24
CA ALA A 61 -3.31 8.23 -22.71
C ALA A 61 -2.48 9.36 -22.07
N GLU A 62 -3.07 10.55 -21.92
CA GLU A 62 -2.41 11.70 -21.29
C GLU A 62 -2.08 11.42 -19.82
N VAL A 63 -3.05 10.94 -19.05
CA VAL A 63 -2.85 10.58 -17.64
C VAL A 63 -1.89 9.40 -17.51
N ALA A 64 -2.00 8.40 -18.38
CA ALA A 64 -1.10 7.23 -18.36
C ALA A 64 0.36 7.60 -18.65
N ALA A 65 0.62 8.62 -19.48
CA ALA A 65 1.98 9.10 -19.73
C ALA A 65 2.60 9.72 -18.47
N GLN A 66 1.83 10.51 -17.71
CA GLN A 66 2.27 11.07 -16.43
C GLN A 66 2.48 9.96 -15.39
N LEU A 67 1.56 8.99 -15.33
CA LEU A 67 1.65 7.84 -14.43
C LEU A 67 2.89 6.99 -14.73
N LYS A 68 3.17 6.74 -16.02
CA LYS A 68 4.38 6.02 -16.46
C LYS A 68 5.64 6.69 -15.91
N ALA A 69 5.80 8.00 -16.12
CA ALA A 69 6.96 8.73 -15.62
C ALA A 69 7.07 8.67 -14.08
N ALA A 70 5.95 8.85 -13.37
CA ALA A 70 5.92 8.76 -11.92
C ALA A 70 6.33 7.37 -11.41
N CYS A 71 5.80 6.29 -12.01
CA CYS A 71 6.07 4.91 -11.61
C CYS A 71 7.48 4.44 -11.98
N GLU A 72 8.09 4.96 -13.05
CA GLU A 72 9.47 4.60 -13.48
C GLU A 72 10.53 5.39 -12.71
N GLU A 73 10.28 6.67 -12.39
CA GLU A 73 11.31 7.56 -11.82
C GLU A 73 11.17 7.81 -10.32
N THR A 74 9.93 7.90 -9.82
CA THR A 74 9.64 8.41 -8.46
C THR A 74 9.05 7.33 -7.55
N GLY A 75 8.27 6.39 -8.10
CA GLY A 75 7.53 5.37 -7.35
C GLY A 75 6.43 5.92 -6.44
N PHE A 76 6.28 7.24 -6.36
CA PHE A 76 5.30 7.99 -5.59
C PHE A 76 4.74 9.14 -6.43
N PHE A 77 3.46 9.45 -6.25
CA PHE A 77 2.78 10.60 -6.85
C PHE A 77 1.55 10.97 -6.02
N SER A 78 1.09 12.22 -6.14
CA SER A 78 -0.19 12.66 -5.58
C SER A 78 -1.26 12.58 -6.67
N VAL A 79 -2.43 12.06 -6.34
CA VAL A 79 -3.59 12.01 -7.25
C VAL A 79 -4.62 13.04 -6.80
N THR A 80 -5.08 13.88 -7.74
CA THR A 80 -6.23 14.79 -7.58
C THR A 80 -7.34 14.41 -8.57
N GLY A 81 -8.52 15.01 -8.45
CA GLY A 81 -9.63 14.73 -9.38
C GLY A 81 -10.26 13.34 -9.21
N HIS A 82 -9.93 12.62 -8.14
CA HIS A 82 -10.29 11.21 -7.88
C HIS A 82 -11.77 10.98 -7.48
N GLN A 83 -12.61 12.01 -7.47
CA GLN A 83 -14.06 11.95 -7.16
C GLN A 83 -14.49 11.45 -5.76
N VAL A 84 -13.57 10.94 -4.91
CA VAL A 84 -13.84 10.76 -3.47
C VAL A 84 -14.14 12.10 -2.82
N SER A 85 -15.35 12.29 -2.28
CA SER A 85 -15.78 13.58 -1.74
C SER A 85 -15.03 13.95 -0.46
N THR A 86 -14.75 15.24 -0.29
CA THR A 86 -14.14 15.78 0.94
C THR A 86 -14.94 15.42 2.19
N THR A 87 -16.28 15.43 2.11
CA THR A 87 -17.15 15.02 3.23
C THR A 87 -16.89 13.57 3.62
N GLN A 88 -16.83 12.65 2.65
CA GLN A 88 -16.57 11.24 2.95
C GLN A 88 -15.19 11.02 3.57
N LEU A 89 -14.16 11.70 3.03
CA LEU A 89 -12.80 11.63 3.56
C LEU A 89 -12.73 12.16 5.01
N ASN A 90 -13.34 13.31 5.27
CA ASN A 90 -13.40 13.91 6.61
C ASN A 90 -14.13 13.00 7.60
N THR A 91 -15.25 12.40 7.20
CA THR A 91 -15.99 11.44 8.05
C THR A 91 -15.17 10.18 8.32
N ALA A 92 -14.38 9.68 7.34
CA ALA A 92 -13.48 8.55 7.56
C ALA A 92 -12.37 8.87 8.58
N PHE A 93 -11.78 10.06 8.50
CA PHE A 93 -10.82 10.53 9.52
C PHE A 93 -11.47 10.75 10.89
N GLU A 94 -12.70 11.28 10.93
CA GLU A 94 -13.44 11.41 12.18
C GLU A 94 -13.70 10.04 12.83
N LYS A 95 -14.13 9.04 12.05
CA LYS A 95 -14.28 7.66 12.55
C LYS A 95 -12.95 7.05 12.98
N THR A 96 -11.86 7.34 12.28
CA THR A 96 -10.50 6.96 12.72
C THR A 96 -10.20 7.53 14.11
N ARG A 97 -10.44 8.82 14.32
CA ARG A 97 -10.25 9.48 15.62
C ARG A 97 -11.15 8.88 16.70
N GLN A 98 -12.44 8.70 16.41
CA GLN A 98 -13.40 8.11 17.35
C GLN A 98 -13.01 6.71 17.79
N PHE A 99 -12.58 5.84 16.86
CA PHE A 99 -12.12 4.50 17.18
C PHE A 99 -10.89 4.53 18.08
N HIS A 100 -9.87 5.33 17.75
CA HIS A 100 -8.63 5.36 18.52
C HIS A 100 -8.79 6.02 19.89
N ALA A 101 -9.82 6.84 20.08
CA ALA A 101 -10.23 7.42 21.37
C ALA A 101 -11.01 6.44 22.28
N LEU A 102 -11.42 5.27 21.78
CA LEU A 102 -12.09 4.26 22.61
C LEU A 102 -11.21 3.78 23.76
N PRO A 103 -11.81 3.36 24.90
CA PRO A 103 -11.10 2.65 25.95
C PRO A 103 -10.27 1.50 25.40
N LEU A 104 -9.05 1.31 25.93
CA LEU A 104 -8.14 0.27 25.45
C LEU A 104 -8.76 -1.14 25.50
N GLN A 105 -9.64 -1.40 26.47
CA GLN A 105 -10.35 -2.67 26.61
C GLN A 105 -11.22 -2.94 25.38
N ASP A 106 -11.96 -1.92 24.90
CA ASP A 106 -12.85 -2.03 23.74
C ASP A 106 -12.07 -2.24 22.45
N LYS A 107 -10.93 -1.53 22.29
CA LYS A 107 -10.01 -1.78 21.17
C LYS A 107 -9.43 -3.19 21.21
N LYS A 108 -9.00 -3.66 22.39
CA LYS A 108 -8.45 -5.02 22.57
C LYS A 108 -9.48 -6.13 22.41
N ALA A 109 -10.78 -5.85 22.52
CA ALA A 109 -11.83 -6.84 22.27
C ALA A 109 -11.83 -7.35 20.82
N ILE A 110 -11.21 -6.61 19.89
CA ILE A 110 -11.03 -6.97 18.48
C ILE A 110 -9.54 -7.04 18.10
N LEU A 111 -8.68 -7.48 19.01
CA LEU A 111 -7.23 -7.57 18.79
C LEU A 111 -6.91 -8.36 17.52
N MET A 112 -5.94 -7.85 16.74
CA MET A 112 -5.44 -8.53 15.56
C MET A 112 -4.82 -9.88 15.92
N ASP A 113 -5.12 -10.91 15.11
CA ASP A 113 -4.65 -12.29 15.28
C ASP A 113 -5.03 -12.94 16.63
N ARG A 114 -6.15 -12.53 17.24
CA ARG A 114 -6.68 -13.23 18.42
C ARG A 114 -7.11 -14.66 18.07
N PRO A 115 -6.89 -15.66 18.96
CA PRO A 115 -7.10 -17.07 18.62
C PRO A 115 -8.55 -17.48 18.28
N ASP A 116 -9.52 -16.68 18.71
CA ASP A 116 -10.96 -16.91 18.56
C ASP A 116 -11.56 -16.28 17.28
N TRP A 117 -10.75 -15.63 16.44
CA TRP A 117 -11.19 -15.10 15.14
C TRP A 117 -10.50 -15.81 13.97
N PRO A 118 -11.24 -16.28 12.95
CA PRO A 118 -10.69 -17.15 11.91
C PRO A 118 -9.85 -16.42 10.85
N VAL A 119 -9.91 -15.08 10.81
CA VAL A 119 -9.23 -14.26 9.79
C VAL A 119 -8.05 -13.53 10.41
N GLY A 120 -6.85 -13.79 9.90
CA GLY A 120 -5.61 -13.13 10.31
C GLY A 120 -5.42 -11.74 9.71
N GLY A 121 -4.62 -10.91 10.39
CA GLY A 121 -4.17 -9.61 9.91
C GLY A 121 -5.25 -8.53 9.88
N ILE A 122 -6.34 -8.69 10.61
CA ILE A 122 -7.45 -7.72 10.72
C ILE A 122 -7.80 -7.43 12.19
N GLY A 123 -8.46 -6.31 12.45
CA GLY A 123 -8.80 -5.83 13.79
C GLY A 123 -7.82 -4.77 14.31
N TYR A 124 -7.70 -4.68 15.64
CA TYR A 124 -6.89 -3.68 16.32
C TYR A 124 -5.42 -4.11 16.45
N LEU A 125 -4.53 -3.30 15.91
CA LEU A 125 -3.07 -3.39 16.02
C LEU A 125 -2.59 -2.40 17.10
N PRO A 126 -2.02 -2.85 18.23
CA PRO A 126 -1.62 -1.96 19.31
C PRO A 126 -0.33 -1.18 19.03
N ILE A 127 -0.11 -0.11 19.80
CA ILE A 127 1.17 0.61 19.89
C ILE A 127 2.29 -0.37 20.27
N LYS A 128 3.50 -0.13 19.73
CA LYS A 128 4.68 -1.00 19.86
C LYS A 128 4.50 -2.38 19.21
N ASN A 129 3.60 -2.50 18.23
CA ASN A 129 3.56 -3.69 17.39
C ASN A 129 4.87 -3.85 16.60
N THR A 130 5.28 -5.09 16.42
CA THR A 130 6.49 -5.48 15.69
C THR A 130 6.18 -6.25 14.41
N LYS A 131 4.90 -6.38 14.02
CA LYS A 131 4.46 -7.23 12.89
C LYS A 131 4.34 -6.47 11.57
N LEU A 132 3.90 -5.20 11.58
CA LEU A 132 3.53 -4.47 10.36
C LEU A 132 4.21 -3.09 10.26
N PRO A 133 5.46 -3.03 9.76
CA PRO A 133 6.29 -4.15 9.26
C PRO A 133 7.00 -4.95 10.37
N ALA A 134 7.54 -6.13 10.00
CA ALA A 134 8.22 -7.05 10.92
C ALA A 134 9.57 -6.49 11.42
N ARG A 135 9.67 -6.06 12.68
CA ARG A 135 10.86 -5.36 13.21
C ARG A 135 11.20 -5.75 14.64
N ASP A 136 12.46 -5.56 15.03
CA ASP A 136 12.92 -5.87 16.39
C ASP A 136 12.44 -4.82 17.41
N THR A 137 12.22 -3.59 16.96
CA THR A 137 11.69 -2.48 17.77
C THR A 137 10.26 -2.17 17.33
N GLY A 138 9.37 -1.97 18.31
CA GLY A 138 7.95 -1.74 18.05
C GLY A 138 7.66 -0.36 17.46
N ASN A 139 6.78 -0.32 16.47
CA ASN A 139 6.31 0.90 15.81
C ASN A 139 5.46 1.77 16.76
N VAL A 140 5.66 3.09 16.75
CA VAL A 140 4.88 4.05 17.56
C VAL A 140 3.61 4.46 16.82
N ASN A 141 2.81 3.46 16.45
CA ASN A 141 1.46 3.65 15.94
C ASN A 141 0.55 2.54 16.44
N GLU A 142 -0.74 2.84 16.49
CA GLU A 142 -1.80 1.84 16.54
C GLU A 142 -2.68 1.94 15.29
N ALA A 143 -3.39 0.86 14.95
CA ALA A 143 -4.26 0.84 13.78
C ALA A 143 -5.51 -0.03 13.97
N PHE A 144 -6.54 0.28 13.20
CA PHE A 144 -7.65 -0.62 12.90
C PHE A 144 -7.53 -1.09 11.45
N ILE A 145 -7.62 -2.40 11.21
CA ILE A 145 -7.39 -2.99 9.89
C ILE A 145 -8.59 -3.82 9.47
N ILE A 146 -9.09 -3.58 8.25
CA ILE A 146 -10.02 -4.47 7.57
C ILE A 146 -9.43 -4.98 6.27
N LYS A 147 -9.94 -6.12 5.80
CA LYS A 147 -9.51 -6.79 4.57
C LYS A 147 -10.70 -7.36 3.82
N CYS A 148 -10.66 -7.32 2.49
CA CYS A 148 -11.55 -8.08 1.63
C CYS A 148 -10.75 -8.73 0.50
N ASP A 149 -11.22 -9.89 0.03
CA ASP A 149 -10.69 -10.60 -1.13
C ASP A 149 -11.75 -11.56 -1.72
N HIS A 150 -11.34 -12.47 -2.60
CA HIS A 150 -12.19 -13.51 -3.21
C HIS A 150 -12.96 -14.44 -2.25
N LYS A 151 -12.60 -14.50 -0.97
CA LYS A 151 -13.23 -15.32 0.09
C LYS A 151 -13.74 -14.50 1.27
N LEU A 152 -13.26 -13.26 1.43
CA LEU A 152 -13.52 -12.44 2.60
C LEU A 152 -14.32 -11.18 2.22
N GLY A 153 -15.49 -11.05 2.83
CA GLY A 153 -16.32 -9.84 2.77
C GLY A 153 -16.21 -8.98 4.02
N MET A 154 -17.02 -7.92 4.08
CA MET A 154 -17.05 -7.02 5.24
C MET A 154 -17.57 -7.71 6.51
N ASP A 155 -18.40 -8.75 6.40
CA ASP A 155 -18.91 -9.52 7.54
C ASP A 155 -17.83 -10.37 8.23
N ASP A 156 -16.77 -10.75 7.52
CA ASP A 156 -15.67 -11.55 8.06
C ASP A 156 -14.66 -10.70 8.88
N ASN A 157 -14.83 -9.38 8.85
CA ASN A 157 -13.99 -8.44 9.57
C ASN A 157 -14.39 -8.29 11.04
N GLN A 158 -13.41 -7.92 11.87
CA GLN A 158 -13.66 -7.60 13.28
C GLN A 158 -14.15 -6.16 13.40
N TRP A 159 -15.35 -5.95 13.95
CA TRP A 159 -15.94 -4.62 14.14
C TRP A 159 -16.06 -4.29 15.63
N PRO A 160 -15.83 -3.02 16.04
CA PRO A 160 -16.09 -2.60 17.41
C PRO A 160 -17.58 -2.74 17.74
N ASP A 161 -17.91 -2.85 19.04
CA ASP A 161 -19.29 -2.84 19.51
C ASP A 161 -20.01 -1.59 18.98
N PRO A 162 -21.15 -1.73 18.27
CA PRO A 162 -21.92 -0.60 17.78
C PRO A 162 -22.36 0.39 18.87
N ALA A 163 -22.49 -0.05 20.12
CA ALA A 163 -22.78 0.83 21.26
C ALA A 163 -21.56 1.72 21.60
N ALA A 164 -20.35 1.21 21.46
CA ALA A 164 -19.11 1.95 21.70
C ALA A 164 -18.72 2.84 20.51
N ALA A 165 -18.97 2.38 19.28
CA ALA A 165 -18.66 3.10 18.04
C ALA A 165 -19.85 3.14 17.05
N PRO A 166 -20.91 3.93 17.35
CA PRO A 166 -22.09 4.00 16.49
C PRO A 166 -21.76 4.46 15.06
N GLY A 167 -22.30 3.75 14.06
CA GLY A 167 -22.12 4.10 12.64
C GLY A 167 -20.70 3.88 12.11
N PHE A 168 -19.80 3.28 12.89
CA PHE A 168 -18.40 3.10 12.48
C PHE A 168 -18.29 2.13 11.30
N ARG A 169 -18.96 0.97 11.40
CA ARG A 169 -18.90 -0.06 10.37
C ARG A 169 -19.39 0.46 9.01
N GLU A 170 -20.51 1.17 9.01
CA GLU A 170 -21.17 1.70 7.81
C GLU A 170 -20.25 2.69 7.10
N VAL A 171 -19.74 3.70 7.82
CA VAL A 171 -18.86 4.74 7.25
C VAL A 171 -17.57 4.13 6.71
N VAL A 172 -16.94 3.23 7.47
CA VAL A 172 -15.68 2.60 7.06
C VAL A 172 -15.88 1.71 5.84
N THR A 173 -17.00 0.98 5.79
CA THR A 173 -17.39 0.19 4.61
C THR A 173 -17.59 1.07 3.37
N ASP A 174 -18.31 2.19 3.52
CA ASP A 174 -18.56 3.13 2.42
C ASP A 174 -17.27 3.76 1.89
N TYR A 175 -16.35 4.11 2.80
CA TYR A 175 -15.03 4.61 2.41
C TYR A 175 -14.20 3.53 1.72
N ALA A 176 -14.13 2.31 2.27
CA ALA A 176 -13.42 1.19 1.65
C ALA A 176 -13.95 0.88 0.24
N ASN A 177 -15.26 0.90 0.03
CA ASN A 177 -15.89 0.73 -1.29
C ASN A 177 -15.49 1.84 -2.26
N SER A 178 -15.30 3.07 -1.78
CA SER A 178 -14.89 4.21 -2.61
C SER A 178 -13.42 4.09 -3.01
N MET A 179 -12.55 3.68 -2.08
CA MET A 179 -11.14 3.38 -2.38
C MET A 179 -10.99 2.19 -3.32
N HIS A 180 -11.81 1.15 -3.16
CA HIS A 180 -11.85 0.01 -4.08
C HIS A 180 -12.24 0.47 -5.50
N ARG A 181 -13.30 1.28 -5.66
CA ARG A 181 -13.68 1.84 -6.97
C ARG A 181 -12.55 2.66 -7.58
N LEU A 182 -11.89 3.52 -6.80
CA LEU A 182 -10.75 4.30 -7.26
C LEU A 182 -9.61 3.39 -7.74
N GLY A 183 -9.25 2.36 -6.97
CA GLY A 183 -8.25 1.37 -7.35
C GLY A 183 -8.57 0.71 -8.70
N MET A 184 -9.83 0.27 -8.89
CA MET A 184 -10.30 -0.30 -10.16
C MET A 184 -10.22 0.71 -11.32
N GLN A 185 -10.60 1.97 -11.08
CA GLN A 185 -10.54 3.04 -12.09
C GLN A 185 -9.09 3.40 -12.49
N MET A 186 -8.10 3.12 -11.65
CA MET A 186 -6.68 3.33 -11.98
C MET A 186 -6.08 2.20 -12.83
N LEU A 187 -6.67 0.99 -12.85
CA LEU A 187 -6.10 -0.15 -13.58
C LEU A 187 -5.89 0.11 -15.09
N PRO A 188 -6.84 0.73 -15.82
CA PRO A 188 -6.63 1.06 -17.22
C PRO A 188 -5.50 2.06 -17.47
N LEU A 189 -5.25 2.96 -16.50
CA LEU A 189 -4.13 3.90 -16.55
C LEU A 189 -2.80 3.15 -16.39
N TYR A 190 -2.68 2.26 -15.41
CA TYR A 190 -1.49 1.42 -15.23
C TYR A 190 -1.24 0.53 -16.45
N ALA A 191 -2.27 -0.10 -17.01
CA ALA A 191 -2.14 -0.93 -18.20
C ALA A 191 -1.64 -0.12 -19.41
N THR A 192 -2.23 1.05 -19.64
CA THR A 192 -1.82 1.96 -20.72
C THR A 192 -0.38 2.48 -20.49
N ALA A 193 -0.01 2.81 -19.25
CA ALA A 193 1.34 3.23 -18.89
C ALA A 193 2.41 2.14 -19.14
N LEU A 194 1.98 0.87 -19.09
CA LEU A 194 2.77 -0.30 -19.43
C LEU A 194 2.68 -0.68 -20.91
N ASP A 195 2.09 0.14 -21.77
CA ASP A 195 1.93 -0.15 -23.20
C ASP A 195 1.10 -1.44 -23.45
N MET A 196 0.17 -1.76 -22.55
CA MET A 196 -0.77 -2.89 -22.62
C MET A 196 -2.20 -2.42 -22.92
N PRO A 197 -3.10 -3.32 -23.39
CA PRO A 197 -4.52 -3.00 -23.53
C PRO A 197 -5.12 -2.51 -22.20
N PRO A 198 -6.05 -1.54 -22.20
CA PRO A 198 -6.62 -0.99 -20.97
C PRO A 198 -7.29 -2.01 -20.05
N THR A 199 -7.68 -3.16 -20.60
CA THR A 199 -8.33 -4.29 -19.91
C THR A 199 -7.34 -5.35 -19.42
N PHE A 200 -6.02 -5.12 -19.54
CA PHE A 200 -4.99 -6.12 -19.25
C PHE A 200 -5.07 -6.69 -17.82
N PHE A 201 -5.48 -5.87 -16.86
CA PHE A 201 -5.57 -6.25 -15.46
C PHE A 201 -6.93 -6.82 -15.04
N ASP A 202 -7.95 -6.82 -15.91
CA ASP A 202 -9.34 -7.16 -15.55
C ASP A 202 -9.46 -8.55 -14.92
N GLU A 203 -8.82 -9.57 -15.53
CA GLU A 203 -8.83 -10.94 -15.01
C GLU A 203 -8.18 -11.04 -13.63
N ALA A 204 -7.06 -10.34 -13.45
CA ALA A 204 -6.31 -10.38 -12.20
C ALA A 204 -7.06 -9.67 -11.06
N PHE A 205 -7.90 -8.69 -11.38
CA PHE A 205 -8.60 -7.83 -10.42
C PHE A 205 -10.12 -8.06 -10.37
N ASP A 206 -10.65 -9.18 -10.88
CA ASP A 206 -12.08 -9.52 -10.77
C ASP A 206 -12.53 -9.64 -9.30
N THR A 207 -11.66 -10.16 -8.43
CA THR A 207 -11.88 -10.25 -6.98
C THR A 207 -10.62 -9.82 -6.22
N PRO A 208 -10.32 -8.51 -6.21
CA PRO A 208 -9.05 -8.00 -5.74
C PRO A 208 -8.93 -8.14 -4.23
N LEU A 209 -7.70 -8.39 -3.77
CA LEU A 209 -7.38 -8.27 -2.35
C LEU A 209 -7.13 -6.80 -2.02
N TYR A 210 -7.80 -6.29 -0.98
CA TYR A 210 -7.41 -5.00 -0.41
C TYR A 210 -7.44 -5.01 1.11
N ARG A 211 -6.65 -4.10 1.68
CA ARG A 211 -6.64 -3.79 3.12
C ARG A 211 -6.79 -2.30 3.33
N LEU A 212 -7.68 -1.91 4.23
CA LEU A 212 -7.77 -0.54 4.74
C LEU A 212 -7.20 -0.51 6.15
N ARG A 213 -6.21 0.35 6.40
CA ARG A 213 -5.57 0.49 7.71
C ARG A 213 -5.75 1.91 8.23
N MET A 214 -6.64 2.08 9.20
CA MET A 214 -6.92 3.36 9.86
C MET A 214 -5.94 3.57 11.02
N THR A 215 -4.88 4.36 10.80
CA THR A 215 -3.71 4.47 11.68
C THR A 215 -3.75 5.73 12.52
N HIS A 216 -3.36 5.62 13.79
CA HIS A 216 -3.12 6.71 14.72
C HIS A 216 -1.66 6.71 15.18
N TYR A 217 -1.02 7.87 15.04
CA TYR A 217 0.31 8.16 15.54
C TYR A 217 0.15 9.09 16.75
N PRO A 218 0.32 8.59 17.98
CA PRO A 218 0.21 9.43 19.17
C PRO A 218 1.36 10.45 19.22
N PRO A 219 1.16 11.59 19.92
CA PRO A 219 2.25 12.50 20.22
C PRO A 219 3.34 11.78 21.01
N VAL A 220 4.59 12.12 20.74
CA VAL A 220 5.76 11.53 21.42
C VAL A 220 6.48 12.65 22.16
N GLU A 221 6.60 12.50 23.48
CA GLU A 221 7.36 13.44 24.30
C GLU A 221 8.86 13.33 24.01
N GLY A 222 9.45 14.43 23.55
CA GLY A 222 10.88 14.51 23.24
C GLY A 222 11.23 14.07 21.81
N ALA A 223 12.23 14.72 21.23
CA ALA A 223 12.73 14.47 19.88
C ALA A 223 13.58 13.17 19.81
N SER A 224 13.10 12.07 20.37
CA SER A 224 13.76 10.78 20.16
C SER A 224 13.59 10.37 18.70
N THR A 225 14.62 10.62 17.90
CA THR A 225 14.70 10.19 16.49
C THR A 225 14.84 8.66 16.34
N ALA A 226 14.91 7.93 17.45
CA ALA A 226 15.15 6.48 17.45
C ALA A 226 13.88 5.64 17.26
N GLU A 227 12.69 6.25 17.40
CA GLU A 227 11.43 5.53 17.31
C GLU A 227 10.59 6.03 16.13
N PHE A 228 10.34 5.14 15.18
CA PHE A 228 9.49 5.44 14.04
C PHE A 228 8.01 5.28 14.38
N GLY A 229 7.19 6.13 13.78
CA GLY A 229 5.75 5.87 13.68
C GLY A 229 5.49 4.57 12.95
N ILE A 230 6.07 4.44 11.75
CA ILE A 230 6.23 3.17 11.04
C ILE A 230 7.68 3.11 10.55
N ALA A 231 8.38 2.04 10.92
CA ALA A 231 9.77 1.82 10.54
C ALA A 231 9.98 1.81 9.01
N PRO A 232 11.19 2.09 8.52
CA PRO A 232 11.49 2.04 7.09
C PRO A 232 11.10 0.72 6.46
N HIS A 233 10.48 0.79 5.28
CA HIS A 233 10.03 -0.36 4.51
C HIS A 233 9.80 0.03 3.05
N VAL A 234 9.47 -0.99 2.25
CA VAL A 234 8.75 -0.85 0.99
C VAL A 234 7.39 -1.52 1.15
N ASP A 235 6.41 -1.07 0.37
CA ASP A 235 5.12 -1.75 0.32
C ASP A 235 5.22 -3.00 -0.56
N THR A 236 4.42 -4.00 -0.24
CA THR A 236 4.33 -5.26 -0.99
C THR A 236 3.03 -5.39 -1.76
N SER A 237 2.32 -4.28 -1.98
CA SER A 237 1.07 -4.21 -2.73
C SER A 237 1.31 -4.10 -4.25
N PHE A 238 0.23 -4.11 -5.05
CA PHE A 238 0.28 -3.58 -6.42
C PHE A 238 0.49 -2.06 -6.35
N CYS A 239 -0.41 -1.38 -5.63
CA CYS A 239 -0.22 0.00 -5.21
C CYS A 239 -0.87 0.24 -3.84
N THR A 240 -0.50 1.36 -3.23
CA THR A 240 -1.10 1.86 -2.00
C THR A 240 -1.65 3.24 -2.25
N ILE A 241 -2.90 3.49 -1.84
CA ILE A 241 -3.55 4.81 -1.91
C ILE A 241 -3.68 5.34 -0.48
N LEU A 242 -2.97 6.42 -0.18
CA LEU A 242 -2.78 6.96 1.17
C LEU A 242 -3.50 8.29 1.35
N ALA A 243 -4.46 8.29 2.26
CA ALA A 243 -4.94 9.52 2.89
C ALA A 243 -4.09 9.86 4.12
N GLN A 244 -3.67 11.11 4.25
CA GLN A 244 -3.03 11.63 5.46
C GLN A 244 -3.62 12.99 5.83
N ASP A 245 -3.84 13.23 7.13
CA ASP A 245 -4.37 14.53 7.59
C ASP A 245 -3.26 15.57 7.83
N GLN A 246 -2.03 15.13 8.02
CA GLN A 246 -0.85 15.95 8.24
C GLN A 246 0.41 15.29 7.67
N ALA A 247 1.45 16.10 7.42
CA ALA A 247 2.77 15.61 6.99
C ALA A 247 3.38 14.66 8.03
N GLY A 248 4.32 13.82 7.59
CA GLY A 248 4.97 12.82 8.44
C GLY A 248 5.46 11.58 7.70
N LEU A 249 5.01 11.38 6.46
CA LEU A 249 5.58 10.42 5.53
C LEU A 249 6.94 10.93 5.02
N CYS A 250 7.96 10.07 5.05
CA CYS A 250 9.27 10.32 4.47
C CYS A 250 9.53 9.32 3.34
N ILE A 251 9.91 9.81 2.17
CA ILE A 251 10.11 9.03 0.94
C ILE A 251 11.58 9.16 0.52
N PHE A 252 12.20 8.10 0.01
CA PHE A 252 13.52 8.24 -0.60
C PHE A 252 13.40 8.69 -2.05
N SER A 253 13.91 9.89 -2.35
CA SER A 253 13.97 10.38 -3.72
C SER A 253 15.13 9.70 -4.44
N GLU A 254 14.84 8.80 -5.39
CA GLU A 254 15.86 8.19 -6.24
C GLU A 254 16.58 9.24 -7.10
N ARG A 255 15.87 10.28 -7.54
CA ARG A 255 16.46 11.39 -8.30
C ARG A 255 17.50 12.17 -7.50
N ARG A 256 17.21 12.45 -6.22
CA ARG A 256 18.08 13.25 -5.35
C ARG A 256 19.03 12.41 -4.51
N GLN A 257 18.82 11.08 -4.44
CA GLN A 257 19.54 10.13 -3.59
C GLN A 257 19.50 10.52 -2.10
N GLN A 258 18.33 10.90 -1.60
CA GLN A 258 18.11 11.37 -0.22
C GLN A 258 16.66 11.19 0.23
N TRP A 259 16.43 11.18 1.54
CA TRP A 259 15.08 11.22 2.09
C TRP A 259 14.47 12.61 1.97
N ILE A 260 13.18 12.63 1.64
CA ILE A 260 12.36 13.84 1.56
C ILE A 260 11.09 13.67 2.41
N SER A 261 10.68 14.75 3.07
CA SER A 261 9.40 14.87 3.78
C SER A 261 8.30 15.12 2.76
N ALA A 262 7.33 14.21 2.68
CA ALA A 262 6.21 14.35 1.76
C ALA A 262 5.17 15.33 2.32
N PRO A 263 4.77 16.37 1.57
CA PRO A 263 3.76 17.31 2.02
C PRO A 263 2.38 16.64 2.10
N ALA A 264 1.53 17.12 2.99
CA ALA A 264 0.11 16.80 2.99
C ALA A 264 -0.62 17.77 2.05
N LEU A 265 -0.83 17.34 0.81
CA LEU A 265 -1.59 18.12 -0.18
C LEU A 265 -3.10 17.96 0.08
N GLU A 266 -3.79 19.06 0.34
CA GLU A 266 -5.23 19.05 0.59
C GLU A 266 -5.99 18.51 -0.63
N GLY A 267 -6.93 17.58 -0.38
CA GLY A 267 -7.77 17.01 -1.44
C GLY A 267 -7.04 16.05 -2.39
N ALA A 268 -5.85 15.57 -2.02
CA ALA A 268 -5.11 14.58 -2.79
C ALA A 268 -4.85 13.31 -1.98
N PHE A 269 -4.72 12.19 -2.69
CA PHE A 269 -4.13 10.97 -2.13
C PHE A 269 -2.69 10.84 -2.58
N ILE A 270 -1.78 10.46 -1.68
CA ILE A 270 -0.46 9.99 -2.11
C ILE A 270 -0.62 8.53 -2.55
N VAL A 271 -0.06 8.18 -3.71
CA VAL A 271 -0.08 6.83 -4.26
C VAL A 271 1.35 6.37 -4.48
N ASN A 272 1.64 5.12 -4.12
CA ASN A 272 2.91 4.48 -4.44
C ASN A 272 2.72 3.08 -5.02
N THR A 273 3.70 2.67 -5.82
CA THR A 273 3.83 1.31 -6.35
C THR A 273 4.55 0.43 -5.34
N GLY A 274 4.17 -0.85 -5.27
CA GLY A 274 4.76 -1.82 -4.35
C GLY A 274 5.58 -2.92 -5.03
N GLU A 275 6.19 -3.78 -4.22
CA GLU A 275 7.09 -4.86 -4.68
C GLU A 275 6.41 -5.84 -5.65
N LEU A 276 5.11 -6.09 -5.50
CA LEU A 276 4.40 -6.99 -6.41
C LEU A 276 4.28 -6.40 -7.81
N LEU A 277 3.95 -5.11 -7.92
CA LEU A 277 3.92 -4.44 -9.23
C LEU A 277 5.33 -4.27 -9.82
N LYS A 278 6.34 -3.98 -9.00
CA LYS A 278 7.74 -3.95 -9.44
C LYS A 278 8.16 -5.29 -10.04
N GLN A 279 7.86 -6.41 -9.37
CA GLN A 279 8.16 -7.75 -9.88
C GLN A 279 7.37 -8.06 -11.15
N TRP A 280 6.07 -7.74 -11.17
CA TRP A 280 5.19 -7.98 -12.30
C TRP A 280 5.68 -7.24 -13.56
N THR A 281 6.22 -6.04 -13.39
CA THR A 281 6.76 -5.18 -14.46
C THR A 281 8.26 -5.37 -14.70
N ASN A 282 8.87 -6.43 -14.17
CA ASN A 282 10.28 -6.76 -14.41
C ASN A 282 11.27 -5.64 -13.99
N ASP A 283 10.94 -4.91 -12.93
CA ASP A 283 11.60 -3.71 -12.42
C ASP A 283 11.46 -2.44 -13.27
N ARG A 284 10.53 -2.42 -14.24
CA ARG A 284 10.24 -1.20 -14.99
C ARG A 284 9.61 -0.14 -14.10
N PHE A 285 8.57 -0.51 -13.33
CA PHE A 285 8.07 0.34 -12.26
C PHE A 285 8.83 0.04 -10.98
N ILE A 286 9.20 1.09 -10.24
CA ILE A 286 10.02 0.97 -9.04
C ILE A 286 9.14 0.86 -7.79
N SER A 287 9.70 0.37 -6.68
CA SER A 287 9.06 0.30 -5.38
C SER A 287 9.98 1.03 -4.42
N VAL A 288 9.51 2.17 -3.90
CA VAL A 288 10.39 3.13 -3.23
C VAL A 288 10.27 3.00 -1.72
N LYS A 289 11.44 2.96 -1.07
CA LYS A 289 11.54 2.90 0.38
C LYS A 289 11.00 4.17 1.03
N HIS A 290 10.29 3.99 2.13
CA HIS A 290 9.61 5.05 2.87
C HIS A 290 9.46 4.68 4.36
N PHE A 291 9.22 5.68 5.20
CA PHE A 291 8.91 5.51 6.62
C PHE A 291 7.96 6.60 7.09
N ALA A 292 7.38 6.44 8.28
CA ALA A 292 6.52 7.46 8.87
C ALA A 292 7.04 7.88 10.25
N ASN A 293 7.06 9.18 10.50
CA ASN A 293 7.43 9.76 11.78
C ASN A 293 6.21 10.32 12.53
N ASN A 294 6.35 10.41 13.85
CA ASN A 294 5.38 11.07 14.74
C ASN A 294 5.79 12.55 15.00
N ASN A 295 6.33 13.23 13.98
CA ASN A 295 6.97 14.56 14.11
C ASN A 295 6.00 15.73 14.36
N THR A 296 4.85 15.48 14.98
CA THR A 296 3.77 16.44 15.22
C THR A 296 3.78 17.02 16.65
N ALA A 297 4.92 16.90 17.35
CA ALA A 297 5.11 17.37 18.71
C ALA A 297 4.02 16.87 19.67
N ASP A 298 3.11 17.76 20.09
CA ASP A 298 2.03 17.53 21.04
C ASP A 298 0.69 17.10 20.39
N THR A 299 0.64 16.96 19.07
CA THR A 299 -0.59 16.59 18.35
C THR A 299 -0.51 15.18 17.76
N SER A 300 -1.67 14.51 17.70
CA SER A 300 -1.81 13.22 17.01
C SER A 300 -1.84 13.40 15.49
N ARG A 301 -1.26 12.45 14.76
CA ARG A 301 -1.38 12.33 13.30
C ARG A 301 -2.22 11.10 12.95
N TYR A 302 -2.97 11.18 11.85
CA TYR A 302 -3.78 10.07 11.35
C TYR A 302 -3.52 9.82 9.86
N SER A 303 -3.55 8.56 9.47
CA SER A 303 -3.48 8.17 8.07
C SER A 303 -4.33 6.96 7.78
N ILE A 304 -4.86 6.86 6.57
CA ILE A 304 -5.71 5.75 6.14
C ILE A 304 -5.17 5.16 4.82
N PRO A 305 -4.04 4.42 4.83
CA PRO A 305 -3.59 3.66 3.67
C PRO A 305 -4.59 2.58 3.27
N PHE A 306 -4.84 2.50 1.96
CA PHE A 306 -5.57 1.45 1.28
C PHE A 306 -4.59 0.66 0.39
N PHE A 307 -4.24 -0.54 0.81
CA PHE A 307 -3.33 -1.43 0.08
C PHE A 307 -4.14 -2.22 -0.94
N PHE A 308 -3.88 -2.03 -2.22
CA PHE A 308 -4.64 -2.64 -3.32
C PHE A 308 -3.79 -3.70 -4.03
N ASN A 309 -4.36 -4.87 -4.27
CA ASN A 309 -3.71 -6.00 -4.93
C ASN A 309 -4.68 -6.70 -5.88
N ALA A 310 -4.12 -7.45 -6.83
CA ALA A 310 -4.85 -8.45 -7.59
C ALA A 310 -5.49 -9.49 -6.65
N ASN A 311 -6.34 -10.36 -7.21
CA ASN A 311 -6.81 -11.55 -6.52
C ASN A 311 -5.62 -12.31 -5.91
N PRO A 312 -5.71 -12.74 -4.64
CA PRO A 312 -4.56 -13.20 -3.89
C PRO A 312 -3.98 -14.53 -4.40
N THR A 313 -4.73 -15.27 -5.23
CA THR A 313 -4.31 -16.51 -5.90
C THR A 313 -3.85 -16.29 -7.34
N TYR A 314 -4.05 -15.09 -7.92
CA TYR A 314 -3.70 -14.81 -9.30
C TYR A 314 -2.18 -14.91 -9.51
N LYS A 315 -1.78 -15.67 -10.53
CA LYS A 315 -0.38 -15.89 -10.88
C LYS A 315 0.13 -14.76 -11.76
N MET A 316 0.80 -13.79 -11.15
CA MET A 316 1.43 -12.68 -11.85
C MET A 316 2.62 -13.21 -12.65
N THR A 317 2.49 -13.22 -13.97
CA THR A 317 3.58 -13.47 -14.93
C THR A 317 4.09 -12.14 -15.45
N CYS A 318 5.39 -12.05 -15.75
CA CYS A 318 6.00 -10.82 -16.26
C CYS A 318 5.15 -10.17 -17.36
N VAL A 319 4.84 -8.88 -17.22
CA VAL A 319 4.05 -8.14 -18.21
C VAL A 319 4.74 -8.23 -19.57
N PRO A 320 4.03 -8.57 -20.66
CA PRO A 320 4.65 -8.82 -21.96
C PRO A 320 5.51 -7.67 -22.49
N SER A 321 5.08 -6.42 -22.29
CA SER A 321 5.84 -5.22 -22.68
C SER A 321 7.10 -4.95 -21.85
N CYS A 322 7.29 -5.69 -20.75
CA CYS A 322 8.39 -5.50 -19.80
C CYS A 322 9.49 -6.58 -19.93
N CYS A 323 9.34 -7.52 -20.88
CA CYS A 323 10.36 -8.52 -21.16
C CYS A 323 10.52 -8.80 -22.66
N GLY A 324 11.69 -9.31 -23.04
CA GLY A 324 12.02 -9.70 -24.40
C GLY A 324 13.34 -10.45 -24.47
N PRO A 325 13.87 -10.75 -25.67
CA PRO A 325 15.13 -11.47 -25.83
C PRO A 325 16.31 -10.86 -25.06
N ASP A 326 16.37 -9.53 -25.00
CA ASP A 326 17.45 -8.78 -24.34
C ASP A 326 17.14 -8.39 -22.87
N ASN A 327 15.91 -8.64 -22.41
CA ASN A 327 15.48 -8.42 -21.03
C ASN A 327 14.53 -9.56 -20.61
N PRO A 328 15.04 -10.78 -20.36
CA PRO A 328 14.19 -11.90 -19.97
C PRO A 328 13.49 -11.61 -18.63
N ALA A 329 12.40 -12.32 -18.36
CA ALA A 329 11.72 -12.23 -17.07
C ALA A 329 12.67 -12.59 -15.92
N LYS A 330 12.87 -11.66 -14.98
CA LYS A 330 13.76 -11.81 -13.81
C LYS A 330 13.14 -12.65 -12.69
N TYR A 331 11.81 -12.70 -12.65
CA TYR A 331 11.05 -13.30 -11.56
C TYR A 331 10.21 -14.48 -12.06
N PRO A 332 10.07 -15.56 -11.27
CA PRO A 332 9.13 -16.63 -11.58
C PRO A 332 7.68 -16.14 -11.42
N PRO A 333 6.70 -16.76 -12.09
CA PRO A 333 5.30 -16.48 -11.85
C PRO A 333 4.92 -16.70 -10.39
N ILE A 334 4.24 -15.72 -9.78
CA ILE A 334 3.96 -15.73 -8.34
C ILE A 334 2.62 -15.09 -8.01
N SER A 335 1.94 -15.56 -6.97
CA SER A 335 0.75 -14.91 -6.39
C SER A 335 1.04 -14.19 -5.08
N TYR A 336 0.10 -13.39 -4.59
CA TYR A 336 0.21 -12.80 -3.25
C TYR A 336 0.35 -13.88 -2.16
N LEU A 337 -0.44 -14.96 -2.21
CA LEU A 337 -0.40 -16.04 -1.21
C LEU A 337 0.90 -16.86 -1.25
N GLU A 338 1.63 -16.82 -2.36
CA GLU A 338 2.95 -17.46 -2.47
C GLU A 338 4.11 -16.54 -2.12
N SER A 339 3.82 -15.25 -1.93
CA SER A 339 4.78 -14.22 -1.55
C SER A 339 4.40 -13.64 -0.19
N GLN A 340 3.79 -12.46 -0.18
CA GLN A 340 3.55 -11.70 1.03
C GLN A 340 2.58 -12.41 1.99
N GLY A 341 1.59 -13.13 1.48
CA GLY A 341 0.67 -13.91 2.30
C GLY A 341 1.41 -14.92 3.20
N VAL A 342 2.48 -15.54 2.69
CA VAL A 342 3.29 -16.50 3.46
C VAL A 342 3.93 -15.86 4.68
N VAL A 343 4.50 -14.66 4.53
CA VAL A 343 5.23 -13.99 5.62
C VAL A 343 4.29 -13.29 6.60
N GLN A 344 3.08 -12.93 6.16
CA GLN A 344 2.03 -12.37 7.03
C GLN A 344 1.21 -13.44 7.76
N GLY A 345 1.34 -14.71 7.35
CA GLY A 345 0.67 -15.87 7.96
C GLY A 345 -0.78 -16.03 7.51
N GLU A 346 -1.04 -15.84 6.22
CA GLU A 346 -2.38 -15.83 5.60
C GLU A 346 -2.75 -17.06 4.79
#